data_AF-A0A835LF39-F1
#
_entry.id   AF-A0A835LF39-F1
#
_cell.length_a   1.000
_cell.length_b   1.000
_cell.length_c   1.000
_cell.angle_alpha   90.00
_cell.angle_beta   90.00
_cell.angle_gamma   90.00
#
_symmetry.space_group_name_H-M   'P 1'
#
loop_
_entity.id
_entity.type
_entity.pdbx_description
1 polymer ?
#
loop_
_entity_poly.entity_id
_entity_poly.type
_entity_poly.pdbx_seq_one_letter_code
_entity_poly.pdbx_strand_id
1 'polypeptide(L)'
;MELNILFFFFFFFFTISNAVTQFSPTDNYLINLWFTHHLISLNNRFFITDTSKPGVVEIVFTPFNESSFGYVNAIEVFSAPDRLIADTAMLVGFNVSEKINGLRNQGLETVYRLNVGGPKVTPFNDTLWRTWIPDDGGFENE
;
A
#
# COMPACT_ATOMS: atom_id res chain seq x y z
N MET A 1 9.02 -8.04 18.03
CA MET A 1 7.93 -7.28 17.38
C MET A 1 6.95 -8.33 16.92
N GLU A 2 5.83 -8.49 17.62
CA GLU A 2 4.81 -9.46 17.21
C GLU A 2 4.19 -8.98 15.90
N LEU A 3 4.27 -9.82 14.87
CA LEU A 3 3.70 -9.54 13.58
C LEU A 3 2.21 -9.91 13.66
N ASN A 4 1.37 -8.95 14.05
CA ASN A 4 -0.08 -9.11 13.97
C ASN A 4 -0.50 -8.99 12.49
N ILE A 5 -0.31 -10.08 11.73
CA ILE A 5 -0.93 -10.18 10.41
C ILE A 5 -2.40 -10.51 10.63
N LEU A 6 -3.27 -9.54 10.37
CA LEU A 6 -4.70 -9.81 10.25
C LEU A 6 -4.95 -10.30 8.81
N PHE A 7 -4.81 -11.62 8.60
CA PHE A 7 -5.24 -12.24 7.35
C PHE A 7 -6.76 -12.24 7.28
N PHE A 8 -7.35 -11.40 6.43
CA PHE A 8 -8.70 -11.66 5.92
C PHE A 8 -8.58 -12.47 4.63
N PHE A 9 -8.62 -13.79 4.76
CA PHE A 9 -8.95 -14.66 3.63
C PHE A 9 -10.43 -14.49 3.32
N PHE A 10 -10.73 -13.94 2.15
CA PHE A 10 -12.01 -14.18 1.51
C PHE A 10 -11.79 -14.39 0.01
N PHE A 11 -11.76 -15.66 -0.40
CA PHE A 11 -12.14 -16.03 -1.76
C PHE A 11 -13.64 -15.75 -1.89
N PHE A 12 -13.97 -14.50 -2.18
CA PHE A 12 -15.28 -14.19 -2.72
C PHE A 12 -15.07 -13.40 -4.00
N PHE A 13 -15.40 -14.03 -5.12
CA PHE A 13 -15.76 -13.31 -6.33
C PHE A 13 -17.03 -12.50 -6.01
N PHE A 14 -16.88 -11.35 -5.38
CA PHE A 14 -17.97 -10.39 -5.26
C PHE A 14 -17.98 -9.57 -6.55
N THR A 15 -19.05 -9.69 -7.33
CA THR A 15 -19.48 -8.59 -8.19
C THR A 15 -19.88 -7.46 -7.25
N ILE A 16 -19.02 -6.46 -7.12
CA ILE A 16 -19.26 -5.37 -6.18
C ILE A 16 -20.17 -4.36 -6.88
N SER A 17 -21.45 -4.34 -6.48
CA SER A 17 -22.34 -3.23 -6.85
C SER A 17 -22.09 -2.01 -5.98
N ASN A 18 -21.83 -2.20 -4.67
CA ASN A 18 -21.25 -1.26 -3.70
C ASN A 18 -20.88 -2.06 -2.44
N ALA A 19 -19.60 -2.19 -2.11
CA ALA A 19 -19.14 -2.92 -0.92
C ALA A 19 -18.32 -2.02 -0.01
N VAL A 20 -18.57 -2.16 1.29
CA VAL A 20 -17.87 -1.46 2.35
C VAL A 20 -17.29 -2.50 3.30
N THR A 21 -16.00 -2.37 3.61
CA THR A 21 -15.35 -3.14 4.67
C THR A 21 -14.66 -2.18 5.64
N GLN A 22 -14.66 -2.56 6.92
CA GLN A 22 -14.23 -1.72 8.02
C GLN A 22 -13.27 -2.47 8.93
N PHE A 23 -12.18 -1.82 9.34
CA PHE A 23 -11.32 -2.29 10.42
C PHE A 23 -10.80 -1.12 11.26
N SER A 24 -10.28 -1.42 12.45
CA SER A 24 -9.69 -0.42 13.34
C SER A 24 -8.24 -0.82 13.66
N PRO A 25 -7.25 -0.19 12.99
CA PRO A 25 -5.84 -0.48 13.24
C PRO A 25 -5.39 0.18 14.55
N THR A 26 -4.43 -0.44 15.23
CA THR A 26 -3.83 0.10 16.46
C THR A 26 -2.67 1.07 16.19
N ASP A 27 -2.09 0.99 15.00
CA ASP A 27 -0.89 1.68 14.54
C ASP A 27 -1.00 2.02 13.04
N ASN A 28 0.05 2.62 12.46
CA ASN A 28 0.14 2.81 11.01
C ASN A 28 -0.04 1.49 10.26
N TYR A 29 -0.47 1.57 9.00
CA TYR A 29 -0.72 0.37 8.22
C TYR A 29 -0.37 0.53 6.74
N LEU A 30 0.02 -0.60 6.15
CA LEU A 30 0.14 -0.76 4.69
C LEU A 30 -1.12 -1.47 4.21
N ILE A 31 -1.79 -0.91 3.22
CA ILE A 31 -2.87 -1.57 2.49
C ILE A 31 -2.32 -2.03 1.16
N ASN A 32 -2.57 -3.28 0.84
CA ASN A 32 -2.38 -3.79 -0.49
C ASN A 32 -3.70 -4.32 -1.05
N LEU A 33 -3.95 -4.01 -2.31
CA LEU A 33 -5.15 -4.40 -3.03
C LEU A 33 -4.73 -5.20 -4.27
N TRP A 34 -5.17 -6.45 -4.35
CA TRP A 34 -4.88 -7.30 -5.50
C TRP A 34 -6.02 -7.23 -6.49
N PHE A 35 -5.68 -6.77 -7.70
CA PHE A 35 -6.55 -6.80 -8.87
C PHE A 35 -5.87 -7.61 -9.96
N THR A 36 -6.63 -8.37 -10.73
CA THR A 36 -6.10 -9.11 -11.88
C THR A 36 -6.84 -8.69 -13.13
N HIS A 37 -6.42 -7.61 -13.79
CA HIS A 37 -6.97 -7.33 -15.12
C HIS A 37 -6.34 -8.31 -16.13
N HIS A 38 -7.07 -8.70 -17.18
CA HIS A 38 -6.66 -9.73 -18.16
C HIS A 38 -5.30 -9.47 -18.87
N LEU A 39 -4.63 -8.33 -18.59
CA LEU A 39 -3.35 -7.96 -19.20
C LEU A 39 -2.34 -7.30 -18.22
N ILE A 40 -2.72 -6.95 -16.98
CA ILE A 40 -1.83 -6.26 -16.00
C ILE A 40 -2.22 -6.67 -14.58
N SER A 41 -1.25 -7.10 -13.78
CA SER A 41 -1.40 -7.27 -12.34
C SER A 41 -0.93 -6.01 -11.63
N LEU A 42 -1.84 -5.06 -11.40
CA LEU A 42 -1.52 -3.85 -10.63
C LEU A 42 -1.42 -4.21 -9.13
N ASN A 43 -0.22 -4.03 -8.57
CA ASN A 43 0.07 -4.22 -7.15
C ASN A 43 0.20 -2.85 -6.47
N ASN A 44 -0.91 -2.13 -6.35
CA ASN A 44 -0.91 -0.78 -5.79
C ASN A 44 -0.85 -0.89 -4.26
N ARG A 45 0.37 -0.73 -3.72
CA ARG A 45 0.58 -0.67 -2.28
C ARG A 45 0.50 0.75 -1.79
N PHE A 46 -0.54 1.03 -1.02
CA PHE A 46 -0.73 2.29 -0.33
C PHE A 46 -0.20 2.19 1.10
N PHE A 47 0.67 3.13 1.46
CA PHE A 47 1.01 3.42 2.84
C PHE A 47 0.09 4.52 3.33
N ILE A 48 -0.68 4.22 4.38
CA ILE A 48 -1.56 5.18 5.01
C ILE A 48 -1.11 5.29 6.46
N THR A 49 -0.66 6.47 6.82
CA THR A 49 -0.30 6.82 8.17
C THR A 49 -1.55 7.15 8.97
N ASP A 50 -1.67 6.53 10.14
CA ASP A 50 -2.69 6.86 11.11
C ASP A 50 -2.38 8.24 11.70
N THR A 51 -3.18 9.23 11.33
CA THR A 51 -3.09 10.58 11.89
C THR A 51 -3.98 10.77 13.11
N SER A 52 -4.77 9.76 13.48
CA SER A 52 -5.77 9.87 14.53
C SER A 52 -6.04 8.52 15.20
N LYS A 53 -5.22 8.17 16.21
CA LYS A 53 -5.59 7.09 17.13
C LYS A 53 -6.89 7.43 17.89
N PRO A 54 -7.92 6.56 17.93
CA PRO A 54 -8.22 5.42 17.06
C PRO A 54 -9.32 5.78 16.04
N GLY A 55 -8.95 5.78 14.76
CA GLY A 55 -9.85 5.94 13.62
C GLY A 55 -10.34 4.59 13.09
N VAL A 56 -11.57 4.60 12.60
CA VAL A 56 -12.08 3.53 11.76
C VAL A 56 -11.52 3.72 10.34
N VAL A 57 -10.98 2.66 9.75
CA VAL A 57 -10.62 2.64 8.33
C VAL A 57 -11.75 2.00 7.55
N GLU A 58 -12.30 2.76 6.61
CA GLU A 58 -13.34 2.32 5.69
C GLU A 58 -12.75 2.20 4.28
N ILE A 59 -12.91 1.03 3.65
CA ILE A 59 -12.56 0.82 2.24
C ILE A 59 -13.86 0.69 1.45
N VAL A 60 -14.05 1.61 0.51
CA VAL A 60 -15.25 1.70 -0.34
C VAL A 60 -14.86 1.42 -1.79
N PHE A 61 -15.54 0.47 -2.41
CA PHE A 61 -15.41 0.19 -3.84
C PHE A 61 -16.61 0.75 -4.59
N THR A 62 -16.38 1.79 -5.38
CA THR A 62 -17.41 2.45 -6.19
C THR A 62 -17.14 2.16 -7.67
N PRO A 63 -18.00 1.40 -8.36
CA PRO A 63 -17.91 1.22 -9.80
C PRO A 63 -17.99 2.57 -10.53
N PHE A 64 -17.36 2.66 -11.70
CA PHE A 64 -17.29 3.91 -12.47
C PHE A 64 -18.67 4.47 -12.86
N ASN A 65 -19.62 3.60 -13.17
CA ASN A 65 -21.01 3.91 -13.45
C ASN A 65 -21.94 2.72 -13.16
N GLU A 66 -23.25 2.92 -13.29
CA GLU A 66 -24.29 1.92 -12.99
C GLU A 66 -24.23 0.64 -13.84
N SER A 67 -23.60 0.68 -15.01
CA SER A 67 -23.43 -0.48 -15.89
C SER A 67 -22.07 -1.17 -15.72
N SER A 68 -21.19 -0.62 -14.88
CA SER A 68 -19.88 -1.18 -14.57
C SER A 68 -19.91 -1.97 -13.26
N PHE A 69 -18.95 -2.88 -13.11
CA PHE A 69 -18.71 -3.58 -11.85
C PHE A 69 -17.24 -3.50 -11.49
N GLY A 70 -16.96 -3.40 -10.20
CA GLY A 70 -15.63 -3.58 -9.64
C GLY A 70 -15.51 -4.96 -9.02
N TYR A 71 -14.29 -5.45 -8.91
CA TYR A 71 -13.96 -6.59 -8.06
C TYR A 71 -12.57 -6.38 -7.48
N VAL A 72 -12.32 -7.02 -6.35
CA VAL A 72 -11.01 -7.12 -5.71
C VAL A 72 -10.80 -8.58 -5.39
N ASN A 73 -9.60 -9.10 -5.66
CA ASN A 73 -9.30 -10.50 -5.39
C ASN A 73 -8.90 -10.69 -3.93
N ALA A 74 -8.12 -9.76 -3.40
CA ALA A 74 -7.69 -9.77 -2.00
C ALA A 74 -7.41 -8.35 -1.51
N ILE A 75 -7.59 -8.17 -0.20
CA ILE A 75 -7.17 -6.98 0.55
C ILE A 75 -6.30 -7.50 1.68
N GLU A 76 -5.07 -7.00 1.77
CA GLU A 76 -4.17 -7.31 2.89
C GLU A 76 -3.81 -6.01 3.60
N VAL A 77 -3.81 -6.09 4.93
CA VAL A 77 -3.49 -4.98 5.81
C VAL A 77 -2.38 -5.42 6.75
N PHE A 78 -1.27 -4.66 6.75
CA PHE A 78 -0.11 -4.94 7.59
C PHE A 78 0.10 -3.79 8.57
N SER A 79 0.29 -4.10 9.85
CA SER A 79 0.80 -3.10 10.80
C SER A 79 2.19 -2.63 10.37
N ALA A 80 2.40 -1.33 10.46
CA ALA A 80 3.63 -0.66 10.07
C ALA A 80 4.18 0.16 11.25
N PRO A 81 5.52 0.23 11.40
CA PRO A 81 6.12 1.01 12.47
C PRO A 81 5.94 2.53 12.25
N ASP A 82 5.83 3.30 13.34
CA ASP A 82 5.66 4.76 13.35
C ASP A 82 6.72 5.54 12.56
N ARG A 83 7.91 4.94 12.42
CA ARG A 83 9.07 5.54 11.76
C ARG A 83 9.35 4.94 10.38
N LEU A 84 8.37 4.29 9.75
CA LEU A 84 8.55 3.74 8.41
C LEU A 84 8.81 4.84 7.38
N ILE A 85 8.10 5.98 7.49
CA ILE A 85 8.28 7.16 6.65
C ILE A 85 8.58 8.38 7.52
N ALA A 86 9.54 9.19 7.07
CA ALA A 86 9.88 10.46 7.70
C ALA A 86 8.74 11.46 7.49
N ASP A 87 8.38 12.21 8.52
CA ASP A 87 7.31 13.22 8.42
C ASP A 87 7.72 14.46 7.63
N THR A 88 9.01 14.63 7.41
CA THR A 88 9.58 15.81 6.77
C THR A 88 10.48 15.44 5.62
N ALA A 89 10.41 16.18 4.52
CA ALA A 89 11.34 16.08 3.40
C ALA A 89 11.79 17.46 2.93
N MET A 90 12.87 17.52 2.17
CA MET A 90 13.29 18.72 1.46
C MET A 90 12.77 18.63 0.03
N LEU A 91 12.07 19.67 -0.43
CA LEU A 91 11.75 19.83 -1.84
C LEU A 91 13.07 20.00 -2.60
N VAL A 92 13.31 19.10 -3.56
CA VAL A 92 14.49 19.16 -4.42
C VAL A 92 14.10 19.86 -5.72
N GLY A 93 14.62 21.06 -5.94
CA GLY A 93 14.42 21.83 -7.17
C GLY A 93 15.59 22.77 -7.42
N PHE A 94 15.75 23.22 -8.67
CA PHE A 94 16.93 23.98 -9.11
C PHE A 94 17.24 25.23 -8.27
N ASN A 95 16.22 25.91 -7.72
CA ASN A 95 16.38 27.16 -6.95
C ASN A 95 15.50 27.23 -5.68
N VAL A 96 15.01 26.09 -5.17
CA VAL A 96 14.11 26.05 -4.03
C VAL A 96 14.62 25.05 -3.01
N SER A 97 14.82 25.51 -1.78
CA SER A 97 15.07 24.65 -0.61
C SER A 97 13.95 24.88 0.39
N GLU A 98 12.82 24.21 0.14
CA GLU A 98 11.66 24.27 1.01
C GLU A 98 11.54 22.97 1.80
N LYS A 99 11.21 23.09 3.09
CA LYS A 99 10.93 21.93 3.94
C LYS A 99 9.44 21.60 3.90
N ILE A 100 9.12 20.41 3.41
CA ILE A 100 7.78 19.85 3.48
C ILE A 100 7.64 19.13 4.82
N ASN A 101 6.53 19.37 5.54
CA ASN A 101 6.19 18.69 6.79
C ASN A 101 4.82 18.01 6.65
N GLY A 102 4.47 17.10 7.56
CA GLY A 102 3.18 16.42 7.56
C GLY A 102 3.05 15.37 6.46
N LEU A 103 4.17 14.79 6.00
CA LEU A 103 4.14 13.65 5.06
C LEU A 103 3.44 12.43 5.66
N ARG A 104 3.44 12.31 6.99
CA ARG A 104 2.63 11.31 7.71
C ARG A 104 1.16 11.66 7.79
N ASN A 105 0.69 12.69 7.09
CA ASN A 105 -0.73 12.97 6.98
C ASN A 105 -1.22 12.73 5.54
N GLN A 106 -0.39 12.12 4.70
CA GLN A 106 -0.67 11.85 3.29
C GLN A 106 -0.74 10.34 3.04
N GLY A 107 -1.64 9.92 2.17
CA GLY A 107 -1.57 8.57 1.59
C GLY A 107 -0.42 8.52 0.58
N LEU A 108 0.49 7.56 0.72
CA LEU A 108 1.66 7.40 -0.14
C LEU A 108 1.55 6.10 -0.93
N GLU A 109 1.67 6.16 -2.26
CA GLU A 109 1.72 4.97 -3.10
C GLU A 109 3.18 4.56 -3.36
N THR A 110 3.49 3.28 -3.20
CA THR A 110 4.81 2.76 -3.59
C THR A 110 4.88 2.63 -5.11
N VAL A 111 5.70 3.45 -5.77
CA VAL A 111 5.97 3.31 -7.21
C VAL A 111 7.09 2.30 -7.49
N TYR A 112 8.21 2.42 -6.77
CA TYR A 112 9.35 1.51 -6.90
C TYR A 112 9.89 1.11 -5.53
N ARG A 113 10.43 -0.12 -5.45
CA ARG A 113 11.12 -0.63 -4.27
C ARG A 113 12.32 -1.47 -4.70
N LEU A 114 13.51 -0.89 -4.57
CA LEU A 114 14.75 -1.49 -5.06
C LEU A 114 15.70 -1.90 -3.94
N ASN A 115 16.36 -3.03 -4.10
CA ASN A 115 17.50 -3.45 -3.28
C ASN A 115 18.82 -3.19 -4.04
N VAL A 116 19.36 -1.99 -3.87
CA VAL A 116 20.55 -1.53 -4.61
C VAL A 116 21.78 -2.34 -4.23
N GLY A 117 22.44 -2.96 -5.22
CA GLY A 117 23.62 -3.81 -5.04
C GLY A 117 23.36 -5.13 -4.29
N GLY A 118 22.09 -5.48 -4.07
CA GLY A 118 21.68 -6.65 -3.33
C GLY A 118 20.74 -7.58 -4.13
N PRO A 119 20.53 -8.82 -3.66
CA PRO A 119 19.65 -9.77 -4.34
C PRO A 119 18.17 -9.42 -4.14
N LYS A 120 17.29 -10.06 -4.93
CA LYS A 120 15.83 -9.94 -4.77
C LYS A 120 15.41 -10.36 -3.35
N VAL A 121 14.64 -9.51 -2.68
CA VAL A 121 14.03 -9.84 -1.38
C VAL A 121 12.57 -10.17 -1.61
N THR A 122 12.14 -11.35 -1.16
CA THR A 122 10.76 -11.81 -1.28
C THR A 122 9.98 -11.51 0.00
N PRO A 123 8.63 -11.56 -0.03
CA PRO A 123 7.83 -11.37 1.18
C PRO A 123 8.19 -12.31 2.34
N PHE A 124 8.67 -13.52 2.06
CA PHE A 124 9.11 -14.48 3.08
C PHE A 124 10.38 -14.02 3.83
N ASN A 125 11.13 -13.07 3.25
CA ASN A 125 12.36 -12.52 3.78
C ASN A 125 12.21 -11.05 4.19
N ASP A 126 11.01 -10.48 4.14
CA ASP A 126 10.73 -9.08 4.51
C ASP A 126 9.73 -9.03 5.67
N THR A 127 10.04 -8.21 6.68
CA THR A 127 9.19 -8.09 7.89
C THR A 127 7.82 -7.46 7.62
N LEU A 128 7.60 -6.84 6.46
CA LEU A 128 6.34 -6.19 6.08
C LEU A 128 5.75 -6.82 4.80
N TRP A 129 6.16 -8.05 4.46
CA TRP A 129 5.66 -8.81 3.30
C TRP A 129 5.84 -8.10 1.94
N ARG A 130 6.91 -7.30 1.82
CA ARG A 130 7.25 -6.54 0.61
C ARG A 130 8.18 -7.33 -0.29
N THR A 131 8.15 -7.00 -1.57
CA THR A 131 9.14 -7.43 -2.55
C THR A 131 10.10 -6.29 -2.85
N TRP A 132 11.41 -6.57 -2.85
CA TRP A 132 12.44 -5.62 -3.28
C TRP A 132 13.15 -6.18 -4.51
N ILE A 133 13.22 -5.38 -5.57
CA ILE A 133 13.80 -5.78 -6.85
C ILE A 133 15.26 -5.30 -6.92
N PRO A 134 16.22 -6.10 -7.38
CA PRO A 134 17.57 -5.63 -7.66
C PRO A 134 17.58 -4.43 -8.63
N ASP A 135 18.60 -3.58 -8.56
CA ASP A 135 18.74 -2.42 -9.45
C ASP A 135 19.46 -2.72 -10.78
N ASP A 136 19.96 -3.95 -10.95
CA ASP A 136 20.72 -4.40 -12.12
C ASP A 136 19.84 -4.85 -13.31
N GLY A 137 18.67 -5.41 -13.03
CA GLY A 137 17.64 -5.74 -14.02
C GLY A 137 16.75 -4.53 -14.28
N GLY A 138 17.23 -3.61 -15.13
CA GLY A 138 16.63 -2.30 -15.39
C GLY A 138 15.09 -2.30 -15.41
N PHE A 139 14.48 -1.23 -14.89
CA PHE A 139 13.04 -1.06 -14.63
C PHE A 139 12.13 -1.64 -15.73
N GLU A 140 11.81 -2.92 -15.65
CA GLU A 140 10.73 -3.49 -16.44
C GLU A 140 9.43 -3.04 -15.77
N ASN A 141 8.63 -2.27 -16.52
CA ASN A 141 7.32 -1.82 -16.07
C ASN A 141 6.43 -3.06 -15.87
N GLU A 142 6.27 -3.52 -14.63
CA GLU A 142 5.21 -4.46 -14.23
C GLU A 142 3.86 -3.75 -14.11
#